data_AF-A0A072NBP6-F1
#
_entry.id   AF-A0A072NBP6-F1
#
_cell.length_a   1.000
_cell.length_b   1.000
_cell.length_c   1.000
_cell.angle_alpha   90.00
_cell.angle_beta   90.00
_cell.angle_gamma   90.00
#
_symmetry.space_group_name_H-M   'P 1'
#
loop_
_entity.id
_entity.type
_entity.pdbx_description
1 polymer ?
#
loop_
_entity_poly.entity_id
_entity_poly.type
_entity_poly.pdbx_seq_one_letter_code
_entity_poly.pdbx_strand_id
1 'polypeptide(L)'
;MSVPAAPLRPRPFLPAFLLGWGLGALVLLLVRGAGLALLEGPCQGRTVLALLPPLLLGPGGLALTALNWNRPRRAALGLGLVAASLVPALAVGARDIGVLRASGCAGGYVVMSREGQPVAELVVDAGSTLDLTARVGGYSAQTHPGPFTFSSQVPAPGLSVSFGQAAAEAGQTVPLRVTVAPGTPANSYVLNVRAVQRAGQQTYEATGSLTLTVRP
;
A
#
# COMPACT_ATOMS: atom_id res chain seq x y z
N MET A 1 -41.96 -27.90 -38.10
CA MET A 1 -41.74 -26.51 -38.56
C MET A 1 -40.74 -25.86 -37.61
N SER A 2 -39.49 -25.71 -38.04
CA SER A 2 -38.40 -25.12 -37.26
C SER A 2 -38.41 -23.60 -37.42
N VAL A 3 -38.61 -22.87 -36.31
CA VAL A 3 -38.47 -21.42 -36.27
C VAL A 3 -36.98 -21.06 -36.40
N PRO A 4 -36.57 -20.17 -37.34
CA PRO A 4 -35.17 -19.82 -37.47
C PRO A 4 -34.73 -18.96 -36.27
N ALA A 5 -33.63 -19.35 -35.64
CA ALA A 5 -32.97 -18.53 -34.64
C ALA A 5 -32.41 -17.26 -35.31
N ALA A 6 -32.97 -16.11 -34.98
CA ALA A 6 -32.47 -14.83 -35.47
C ALA A 6 -31.04 -14.58 -34.93
N PRO A 7 -30.09 -14.15 -35.78
CA PRO A 7 -28.75 -13.81 -35.31
C PRO A 7 -28.83 -12.62 -34.37
N LEU A 8 -28.33 -12.79 -33.14
CA LEU A 8 -28.14 -11.71 -32.16
C LEU A 8 -27.21 -10.66 -32.77
N ARG A 9 -27.81 -9.61 -33.38
CA ARG A 9 -27.06 -8.42 -33.83
C ARG A 9 -26.28 -7.87 -32.63
N PRO A 10 -24.95 -7.67 -32.74
CA PRO A 10 -24.20 -7.02 -31.69
C PRO A 10 -24.78 -5.61 -31.53
N ARG A 11 -25.47 -5.38 -30.40
CA ARG A 11 -26.10 -4.11 -30.09
C ARG A 11 -25.02 -3.01 -30.18
N PRO A 12 -25.33 -1.82 -30.72
CA PRO A 12 -24.38 -0.71 -30.95
C PRO A 12 -23.80 -0.08 -29.65
N PHE A 13 -23.91 -0.79 -28.54
CA PHE A 13 -23.45 -0.47 -27.20
C PHE A 13 -21.97 -0.85 -27.02
N LEU A 14 -21.55 -2.02 -27.53
CA LEU A 14 -20.19 -2.53 -27.38
C LEU A 14 -19.09 -1.63 -27.98
N PRO A 15 -19.20 -1.13 -29.23
CA PRO A 15 -18.15 -0.29 -29.80
C PRO A 15 -18.03 1.07 -29.10
N ALA A 16 -19.16 1.62 -28.64
CA ALA A 16 -19.19 2.87 -27.89
C ALA A 16 -18.58 2.70 -26.48
N PHE A 17 -18.84 1.58 -25.83
CA PHE A 17 -18.20 1.23 -24.55
C PHE A 17 -16.68 1.06 -24.68
N LEU A 18 -16.22 0.31 -25.70
CA LEU A 18 -14.79 0.09 -25.96
C LEU A 18 -14.06 1.40 -26.32
N LEU A 19 -14.71 2.29 -27.06
CA LEU A 19 -14.19 3.63 -27.33
C LEU A 19 -14.03 4.44 -26.04
N GLY A 20 -15.03 4.44 -25.15
CA GLY A 20 -14.95 5.14 -23.87
C GLY A 20 -13.85 4.57 -22.97
N TRP A 21 -13.70 3.24 -22.96
CA TRP A 21 -12.64 2.56 -22.24
C TRP A 21 -11.24 2.90 -22.78
N GLY A 22 -11.07 2.82 -24.10
CA GLY A 22 -9.81 3.15 -24.77
C GLY A 22 -9.40 4.61 -24.59
N LEU A 23 -10.37 5.53 -24.59
CA LEU A 23 -10.13 6.96 -24.36
C LEU A 23 -9.70 7.22 -22.91
N GLY A 24 -10.33 6.55 -21.93
CA GLY A 24 -9.90 6.58 -20.53
C GLY A 24 -8.48 6.02 -20.32
N ALA A 25 -8.14 4.91 -20.99
CA ALA A 25 -6.80 4.33 -20.96
C ALA A 25 -5.76 5.25 -21.60
N LEU A 26 -6.09 5.91 -22.72
CA LEU A 26 -5.20 6.84 -23.41
C LEU A 26 -4.92 8.09 -22.58
N VAL A 27 -5.94 8.66 -21.90
CA VAL A 27 -5.76 9.76 -20.95
C VAL A 27 -4.84 9.35 -19.81
N LEU A 28 -5.01 8.14 -19.26
CA LEU A 28 -4.13 7.62 -18.22
C LEU A 28 -2.68 7.50 -18.70
N LEU A 29 -2.46 6.98 -19.90
CA LEU A 29 -1.12 6.87 -20.50
C LEU A 29 -0.49 8.24 -20.77
N LEU A 30 -1.27 9.24 -21.20
CA LEU A 30 -0.77 10.61 -21.42
C LEU A 30 -0.36 11.28 -20.12
N VAL A 31 -1.18 11.19 -19.06
CA VAL A 31 -0.83 11.74 -17.73
C VAL A 31 0.41 11.06 -17.17
N ARG A 32 0.56 9.74 -17.40
CA ARG A 32 1.75 8.97 -17.01
C ARG A 32 2.98 9.39 -17.80
N GLY A 33 2.87 9.51 -19.12
CA GLY A 33 3.96 9.94 -19.99
C GLY A 33 4.44 11.34 -19.63
N ALA A 34 3.50 12.27 -19.39
CA ALA A 34 3.83 13.62 -18.90
C ALA A 34 4.50 13.57 -17.52
N GLY A 35 4.02 12.73 -16.60
CA GLY A 35 4.63 12.55 -15.28
C GLY A 35 6.03 11.92 -15.30
N LEU A 36 6.35 11.10 -16.32
CA LEU A 36 7.68 10.55 -16.53
C LEU A 36 8.63 11.55 -17.18
N ALA A 37 8.11 12.45 -18.02
CA ALA A 37 8.91 13.46 -18.73
C ALA A 37 9.18 14.73 -17.90
N LEU A 38 8.28 15.09 -16.97
CA LEU A 38 8.39 16.34 -16.19
C LEU A 38 8.98 16.17 -14.78
N LEU A 39 9.04 14.96 -14.22
CA LEU A 39 9.50 14.77 -12.83
C LEU A 39 10.77 13.93 -12.78
N GLU A 40 11.88 14.59 -12.45
CA GLU A 40 13.23 14.00 -12.35
C GLU A 40 13.42 13.11 -11.09
N GLY A 41 12.51 13.17 -10.11
CA GLY A 41 12.59 12.41 -8.86
C GLY A 41 11.41 11.45 -8.62
N PRO A 42 11.65 10.19 -8.18
CA PRO A 42 10.59 9.22 -7.90
C PRO A 42 9.66 9.61 -6.74
N CYS A 43 10.13 10.46 -5.81
CA CYS A 43 9.38 10.85 -4.62
C CYS A 43 8.68 12.22 -4.72
N GLN A 44 8.87 12.97 -5.80
CA GLN A 44 8.21 14.27 -5.99
C GLN A 44 6.96 14.07 -6.85
N GLY A 45 5.79 14.44 -6.36
CA GLY A 45 4.56 14.64 -7.16
C GLY A 45 3.85 13.41 -7.77
N ARG A 46 4.43 12.20 -7.74
CA ARG A 46 3.83 11.01 -8.38
C ARG A 46 2.55 10.51 -7.71
N THR A 47 2.40 10.67 -6.39
CA THR A 47 1.16 10.30 -5.67
C THR A 47 -0.02 11.18 -6.06
N VAL A 48 0.20 12.49 -6.21
CA VAL A 48 -0.86 13.45 -6.63
C VAL A 48 -1.25 13.22 -8.08
N LEU A 49 -0.28 13.01 -8.98
CA LEU A 49 -0.53 12.69 -10.39
C LEU A 49 -1.21 11.33 -10.59
N ALA A 50 -0.97 10.35 -9.71
CA ALA A 50 -1.63 9.04 -9.76
C ALA A 50 -3.10 9.08 -9.29
N LEU A 51 -3.44 10.01 -8.39
CA LEU A 51 -4.79 10.20 -7.87
C LEU A 51 -5.69 11.05 -8.79
N LEU A 52 -5.10 11.92 -9.60
CA LEU A 52 -5.81 12.85 -10.48
C LEU A 52 -6.71 12.14 -11.53
N PRO A 53 -6.24 11.11 -12.25
CA PRO A 53 -7.06 10.39 -13.22
C PRO A 53 -8.30 9.70 -12.62
N PRO A 54 -8.22 8.88 -11.55
CA PRO A 54 -9.42 8.25 -10.98
C PRO A 54 -10.40 9.27 -10.39
N LEU A 55 -9.91 10.38 -9.81
CA LEU A 55 -10.76 11.46 -9.29
C LEU A 55 -11.47 12.28 -10.37
N LEU A 56 -10.90 12.42 -11.58
CA LEU A 56 -11.56 13.13 -12.69
C LEU A 56 -12.43 12.20 -13.54
N LEU A 57 -11.92 11.01 -13.87
CA LEU A 57 -12.58 10.08 -14.80
C LEU A 57 -13.77 9.36 -14.16
N GLY A 58 -13.75 9.10 -12.85
CA GLY A 58 -14.87 8.48 -12.14
C GLY A 58 -16.12 9.38 -12.11
N PRO A 59 -16.08 10.54 -11.44
CA PRO A 59 -17.22 11.46 -11.36
C PRO A 59 -17.64 12.00 -12.74
N GLY A 60 -16.67 12.29 -13.62
CA GLY A 60 -16.95 12.76 -14.99
C GLY A 60 -17.64 11.72 -15.87
N GLY A 61 -17.24 10.44 -15.76
CA GLY A 61 -17.89 9.33 -16.45
C GLY A 61 -19.32 9.07 -15.95
N LEU A 62 -19.55 9.21 -14.64
CA LEU A 62 -20.89 9.11 -14.03
C LEU A 62 -21.80 10.26 -14.48
N ALA A 63 -21.30 11.50 -14.49
CA ALA A 63 -22.07 12.66 -14.95
C ALA A 63 -22.46 12.54 -16.44
N LEU A 64 -21.55 12.08 -17.30
CA LEU A 64 -21.83 11.83 -18.73
C LEU A 64 -22.90 10.75 -18.94
N THR A 65 -22.88 9.72 -18.10
CA THR A 65 -23.86 8.62 -18.13
C THR A 65 -25.23 9.11 -17.68
N ALA A 66 -25.30 9.88 -16.59
CA ALA A 66 -26.53 10.43 -16.04
C ALA A 66 -27.19 11.44 -16.99
N LEU A 67 -26.41 12.37 -17.58
CA LEU A 67 -26.92 13.38 -18.52
C LEU A 67 -27.40 12.79 -19.85
N ASN A 68 -26.90 11.61 -20.24
CA ASN A 68 -27.27 10.96 -21.50
C ASN A 68 -28.05 9.65 -21.30
N TRP A 69 -28.77 9.52 -20.18
CA TRP A 69 -29.53 8.31 -19.83
C TRP A 69 -30.51 7.87 -20.94
N ASN A 70 -31.12 8.83 -21.63
CA ASN A 70 -32.06 8.60 -22.74
C ASN A 70 -31.36 8.31 -24.08
N ARG A 71 -30.02 8.28 -24.15
CA ARG A 71 -29.23 8.02 -25.37
C ARG A 71 -28.21 6.87 -25.14
N PRO A 72 -28.58 5.62 -25.46
CA PRO A 72 -27.84 4.43 -25.03
C PRO A 72 -26.39 4.35 -25.53
N ARG A 73 -26.07 4.94 -26.70
CA ARG A 73 -24.70 5.02 -27.21
C ARG A 73 -23.80 5.96 -26.41
N ARG A 74 -24.33 7.06 -25.88
CA ARG A 74 -23.57 8.04 -25.09
C ARG A 74 -23.46 7.63 -23.62
N ALA A 75 -24.48 6.96 -23.09
CA ALA A 75 -24.40 6.30 -21.80
C ALA A 75 -23.34 5.18 -21.78
N ALA A 76 -23.23 4.39 -22.86
CA ALA A 76 -22.19 3.36 -23.00
C ALA A 76 -20.76 3.93 -22.97
N LEU A 77 -20.54 5.09 -23.60
CA LEU A 77 -19.25 5.82 -23.55
C LEU A 77 -18.90 6.25 -22.12
N GLY A 78 -19.86 6.81 -21.38
CA GLY A 78 -19.68 7.19 -19.98
C GLY A 78 -19.37 5.99 -19.07
N LEU A 79 -20.10 4.88 -19.26
CA LEU A 79 -19.82 3.63 -18.54
C LEU A 79 -18.45 3.03 -18.89
N GLY A 80 -17.99 3.15 -20.14
CA GLY A 80 -16.65 2.76 -20.56
C GLY A 80 -15.55 3.58 -19.85
N LEU A 81 -15.76 4.88 -19.69
CA LEU A 81 -14.85 5.77 -18.93
C LEU A 81 -14.80 5.40 -17.44
N VAL A 82 -15.96 5.09 -16.84
CA VAL A 82 -16.02 4.61 -15.45
C VAL A 82 -15.29 3.26 -15.30
N ALA A 83 -15.52 2.32 -16.21
CA ALA A 83 -14.84 1.01 -16.17
C ALA A 83 -13.31 1.13 -16.35
N ALA A 84 -12.84 2.04 -17.21
CA ALA A 84 -11.42 2.36 -17.36
C ALA A 84 -10.81 3.02 -16.10
N SER A 85 -11.61 3.79 -15.36
CA SER A 85 -11.19 4.36 -14.08
C SER A 85 -11.10 3.31 -12.95
N LEU A 86 -11.87 2.22 -13.03
CA LEU A 86 -11.97 1.23 -11.95
C LEU A 86 -10.94 0.11 -12.05
N VAL A 87 -10.62 -0.38 -13.26
CA VAL A 87 -9.76 -1.57 -13.41
C VAL A 87 -8.32 -1.21 -13.77
N PRO A 88 -8.01 -0.55 -14.91
CA PRO A 88 -6.64 -0.13 -15.23
C PRO A 88 -6.08 0.89 -14.23
N ALA A 89 -6.81 1.97 -13.95
CA ALA A 89 -6.27 3.06 -13.13
C ALA A 89 -6.05 2.64 -11.67
N LEU A 90 -6.94 1.81 -11.13
CA LEU A 90 -6.88 1.36 -9.75
C LEU A 90 -5.85 0.23 -9.56
N ALA A 91 -5.77 -0.73 -10.49
CA ALA A 91 -4.76 -1.79 -10.43
C ALA A 91 -3.34 -1.25 -10.63
N VAL A 92 -3.15 -0.32 -11.57
CA VAL A 92 -1.85 0.31 -11.80
C VAL A 92 -1.52 1.30 -10.67
N GLY A 93 -2.51 2.03 -10.15
CA GLY A 93 -2.35 2.89 -8.97
C GLY A 93 -1.93 2.12 -7.73
N ALA A 94 -2.52 0.95 -7.46
CA ALA A 94 -2.14 0.07 -6.36
C ALA A 94 -0.71 -0.48 -6.51
N ARG A 95 -0.31 -0.88 -7.74
CA ARG A 95 1.06 -1.34 -8.02
C ARG A 95 2.07 -0.22 -7.84
N ASP A 96 1.78 1.00 -8.30
CA ASP A 96 2.66 2.15 -8.12
C ASP A 96 2.82 2.52 -6.65
N ILE A 97 1.75 2.49 -5.85
CA ILE A 97 1.86 2.68 -4.40
C ILE A 97 2.74 1.58 -3.79
N GLY A 98 2.62 0.34 -4.26
CA GLY A 98 3.50 -0.76 -3.85
C GLY A 98 4.97 -0.51 -4.21
N VAL A 99 5.24 -0.01 -5.41
CA VAL A 99 6.60 0.32 -5.89
C VAL A 99 7.16 1.54 -5.15
N LEU A 100 6.36 2.59 -4.92
CA LEU A 100 6.74 3.78 -4.14
C LEU A 100 6.99 3.43 -2.66
N ARG A 101 6.26 2.46 -2.12
CA ARG A 101 6.54 1.88 -0.80
C ARG A 101 7.83 1.07 -0.82
N ALA A 102 8.08 0.27 -1.86
CA ALA A 102 9.30 -0.52 -1.99
C ALA A 102 10.55 0.33 -2.27
N SER A 103 10.38 1.52 -2.84
CA SER A 103 11.47 2.46 -3.17
C SER A 103 11.70 3.54 -2.09
N GLY A 104 11.01 3.46 -0.94
CA GLY A 104 11.22 4.37 0.19
C GLY A 104 10.52 5.73 0.09
N CYS A 105 9.77 5.99 -0.99
CA CYS A 105 9.09 7.27 -1.22
C CYS A 105 7.79 7.44 -0.42
N ALA A 106 7.24 6.36 0.15
CA ALA A 106 6.04 6.39 1.00
C ALA A 106 6.33 6.16 2.49
N GLY A 107 7.59 6.30 2.91
CA GLY A 107 8.07 5.98 4.26
C GLY A 107 8.37 4.50 4.42
N GLY A 108 9.35 4.18 5.27
CA GLY A 108 9.67 2.78 5.61
C GLY A 108 8.69 2.21 6.61
N TYR A 109 8.70 0.89 6.74
CA TYR A 109 7.95 0.18 7.76
C TYR A 109 8.81 -0.90 8.40
N VAL A 110 8.55 -1.22 9.67
CA VAL A 110 9.22 -2.34 10.34
C VAL A 110 8.30 -3.54 10.32
N VAL A 111 8.72 -4.61 9.67
CA VAL A 111 8.01 -5.89 9.67
C VAL A 111 8.52 -6.69 10.85
N MET A 112 7.62 -7.02 11.78
CA MET A 112 7.89 -7.99 12.83
C MET A 112 7.41 -9.36 12.38
N SER A 113 8.18 -10.40 12.66
CA SER A 113 7.87 -11.77 12.25
C SER A 113 8.15 -12.76 13.37
N ARG A 114 7.36 -13.83 13.42
CA ARG A 114 7.58 -14.99 14.28
C ARG A 114 7.71 -16.20 13.38
N GLU A 115 8.78 -16.97 13.52
CA GLU A 115 9.01 -18.19 12.72
C GLU A 115 8.91 -17.92 11.19
N GLY A 116 9.36 -16.74 10.75
CA GLY A 116 9.34 -16.32 9.35
C GLY A 116 8.00 -15.77 8.83
N GLN A 117 6.94 -15.80 9.64
CA GLN A 117 5.64 -15.24 9.28
C GLN A 117 5.45 -13.83 9.86
N PRO A 118 5.00 -12.83 9.07
CA PRO A 118 4.75 -11.49 9.57
C PRO A 118 3.60 -11.49 10.59
N VAL A 119 3.79 -10.81 11.71
CA VAL A 119 2.82 -10.72 12.80
C VAL A 119 2.54 -9.26 13.16
N ALA A 120 1.25 -8.93 13.26
CA ALA A 120 0.78 -7.63 13.74
C ALA A 120 0.09 -7.74 15.11
N GLU A 121 -0.37 -8.93 15.48
CA GLU A 121 -1.03 -9.21 16.74
C GLU A 121 -0.55 -10.54 17.30
N LEU A 122 -0.34 -10.59 18.62
CA LEU A 122 0.09 -11.79 19.34
C LEU A 122 -0.66 -11.89 20.68
N VAL A 123 -1.04 -13.11 21.02
CA VAL A 123 -1.61 -13.45 22.32
C VAL A 123 -0.56 -14.20 23.12
N VAL A 124 -0.31 -13.76 24.35
CA VAL A 124 0.86 -14.16 25.13
C VAL A 124 0.49 -14.24 26.61
N ASP A 125 1.06 -15.21 27.33
CA ASP A 125 0.80 -15.36 28.77
C ASP A 125 1.76 -14.49 29.59
N ALA A 126 1.31 -14.02 30.74
CA ALA A 126 2.17 -13.30 31.68
C ALA A 126 3.34 -14.20 32.14
N GLY A 127 4.55 -13.65 32.18
CA GLY A 127 5.77 -14.40 32.51
C GLY A 127 6.46 -15.05 31.31
N SER A 128 5.92 -14.88 30.10
CA SER A 128 6.52 -15.45 28.88
C SER A 128 7.58 -14.53 28.25
N THR A 129 8.49 -15.16 27.50
CA THR A 129 9.44 -14.48 26.61
C THR A 129 9.17 -14.93 25.18
N LEU A 130 9.17 -13.99 24.25
CA LEU A 130 8.90 -14.20 22.84
C LEU A 130 10.13 -13.79 22.04
N ASP A 131 10.62 -14.72 21.23
CA ASP A 131 11.62 -14.43 20.22
C ASP A 131 10.92 -14.14 18.90
N LEU A 132 11.07 -12.90 18.44
CA LEU A 132 10.59 -12.38 17.18
C LEU A 132 11.79 -11.94 16.34
N THR A 133 11.51 -11.54 15.12
CA THR A 133 12.46 -10.83 14.27
C THR A 133 11.86 -9.54 13.78
N ALA A 134 12.69 -8.53 13.56
CA ALA A 134 12.33 -7.24 12.99
C ALA A 134 13.18 -6.99 11.75
N ARG A 135 12.58 -6.46 10.69
CA ARG A 135 13.30 -6.02 9.49
C ARG A 135 12.75 -4.71 8.97
N VAL A 136 13.63 -3.86 8.46
CA VAL A 136 13.22 -2.63 7.77
C VAL A 136 12.76 -2.99 6.36
N GLY A 137 11.48 -2.75 6.09
CA GLY A 137 10.85 -2.85 4.79
C GLY A 137 10.63 -1.47 4.17
N GLY A 138 10.46 -1.47 2.85
CA GLY A 138 10.27 -0.25 2.06
C GLY A 138 11.55 0.54 1.76
N TYR A 139 12.68 0.16 2.34
CA TYR A 139 14.01 0.61 1.95
C TYR A 139 14.84 -0.58 1.45
N SER A 140 15.85 -0.30 0.63
CA SER A 140 16.85 -1.29 0.20
C SER A 140 18.25 -0.76 0.41
N ALA A 141 19.21 -1.64 0.67
CA ALA A 141 20.61 -1.27 0.88
C ALA A 141 21.23 -0.55 -0.33
N GLN A 142 20.70 -0.77 -1.55
CA GLN A 142 21.15 -0.08 -2.76
C GLN A 142 20.68 1.37 -2.80
N THR A 143 19.42 1.62 -2.42
CA THR A 143 18.83 2.96 -2.44
C THR A 143 19.17 3.79 -1.21
N HIS A 144 19.35 3.13 -0.06
CA HIS A 144 19.53 3.74 1.25
C HIS A 144 20.68 3.03 1.98
N PRO A 145 21.93 3.20 1.50
CA PRO A 145 23.09 2.51 2.06
C PRO A 145 23.37 2.98 3.49
N GLY A 146 23.69 2.02 4.37
CA GLY A 146 24.01 2.26 5.77
C GLY A 146 22.98 1.70 6.75
N PRO A 147 23.30 1.74 8.05
CA PRO A 147 22.49 1.09 9.08
C PRO A 147 21.31 1.95 9.53
N PHE A 148 20.16 1.29 9.75
CA PHE A 148 19.03 1.83 10.50
C PHE A 148 19.17 1.45 11.97
N THR A 149 19.12 2.43 12.86
CA THR A 149 19.14 2.22 14.31
C THR A 149 17.73 1.92 14.80
N PHE A 150 17.56 0.75 15.43
CA PHE A 150 16.30 0.30 16.01
C PHE A 150 16.11 0.84 17.42
N SER A 151 14.87 1.20 17.71
CA SER A 151 14.39 1.60 19.03
C SER A 151 12.98 1.08 19.21
N SER A 152 12.58 0.85 20.45
CA SER A 152 11.21 0.48 20.78
C SER A 152 10.67 1.41 21.87
N GLN A 153 9.36 1.61 21.84
CA GLN A 153 8.62 2.27 22.91
C GLN A 153 7.57 1.30 23.42
N VAL A 154 7.65 1.01 24.71
CA VAL A 154 6.77 0.09 25.40
C VAL A 154 5.95 0.89 26.41
N PRO A 155 4.61 0.83 26.37
CA PRO A 155 3.77 1.70 27.21
C PRO A 155 3.63 1.22 28.66
N ALA A 156 4.09 0.01 29.00
CA ALA A 156 3.81 -0.62 30.29
C ALA A 156 5.07 -1.13 31.01
N PRO A 157 5.18 -0.95 32.34
CA PRO A 157 6.36 -1.32 33.13
C PRO A 157 6.62 -2.83 33.25
N GLY A 158 5.64 -3.68 32.92
CA GLY A 158 5.80 -5.14 32.89
C GLY A 158 6.26 -5.71 31.54
N LEU A 159 6.36 -4.86 30.51
CA LEU A 159 6.79 -5.25 29.19
C LEU A 159 8.17 -4.68 28.91
N SER A 160 9.08 -5.52 28.42
CA SER A 160 10.40 -5.09 27.99
C SER A 160 10.72 -5.65 26.62
N VAL A 161 11.42 -4.85 25.83
CA VAL A 161 11.78 -5.18 24.46
C VAL A 161 13.24 -4.90 24.23
N SER A 162 13.96 -5.88 23.71
CA SER A 162 15.37 -5.78 23.37
C SER A 162 15.64 -6.27 21.97
N PHE A 163 16.58 -5.62 21.30
CA PHE A 163 17.05 -6.03 19.99
C PHE A 163 18.40 -6.74 20.16
N GLY A 164 18.59 -7.85 19.46
CA GLY A 164 19.89 -8.54 19.42
C GLY A 164 20.99 -7.69 18.79
N GLN A 165 20.61 -6.73 17.94
CA GLN A 165 21.49 -5.73 17.36
C GLN A 165 20.77 -4.38 17.35
N ALA A 166 21.45 -3.32 17.78
CA ALA A 166 20.85 -1.98 17.83
C ALA A 166 20.71 -1.34 16.45
N ALA A 167 21.42 -1.84 15.43
CA ALA A 167 21.35 -1.32 14.08
C ALA A 167 21.60 -2.40 13.03
N ALA A 168 20.94 -2.30 11.88
CA ALA A 168 21.14 -3.19 10.74
C ALA A 168 20.80 -2.49 9.41
N GLU A 169 21.27 -3.01 8.29
CA GLU A 169 20.94 -2.45 6.98
C GLU A 169 19.48 -2.71 6.59
N ALA A 170 18.97 -1.92 5.65
CA ALA A 170 17.62 -2.13 5.12
C ALA A 170 17.45 -3.56 4.55
N GLY A 171 16.34 -4.21 4.91
CA GLY A 171 16.04 -5.60 4.53
C GLY A 171 16.73 -6.68 5.38
N GLN A 172 17.74 -6.34 6.19
CA GLN A 172 18.33 -7.30 7.12
C GLN A 172 17.39 -7.61 8.27
N THR A 173 17.46 -8.86 8.75
CA THR A 173 16.61 -9.36 9.83
C THR A 173 17.36 -9.28 11.15
N VAL A 174 16.78 -8.61 12.13
CA VAL A 174 17.32 -8.39 13.47
C VAL A 174 16.51 -9.18 14.49
N PRO A 175 17.14 -9.94 15.41
CA PRO A 175 16.42 -10.58 16.50
C PRO A 175 15.76 -9.55 17.41
N LEU A 176 14.49 -9.77 17.74
CA LEU A 176 13.68 -8.93 18.63
C LEU A 176 13.14 -9.81 19.76
N ARG A 177 13.51 -9.53 21.00
CA ARG A 177 13.00 -10.25 22.16
C ARG A 177 11.99 -9.38 22.91
N VAL A 178 10.82 -9.94 23.17
CA VAL A 178 9.77 -9.31 23.96
C VAL A 178 9.55 -10.15 25.22
N THR A 179 9.71 -9.54 26.38
CA THR A 179 9.53 -10.21 27.68
C THR A 179 8.34 -9.60 28.38
N VAL A 180 7.42 -10.47 28.82
CA VAL A 180 6.23 -10.11 29.60
C VAL A 180 6.45 -10.57 31.04
N ALA A 181 6.49 -9.65 32.00
CA ALA A 181 6.66 -10.01 33.40
C ALA A 181 5.43 -10.78 33.94
N PRO A 182 5.59 -11.70 34.91
CA PRO A 182 4.49 -12.49 35.48
C PRO A 182 3.38 -11.66 36.13
N GLY A 183 3.69 -10.45 36.61
CA GLY A 183 2.72 -9.53 37.20
C GLY A 183 2.05 -8.57 36.21
N THR A 184 2.23 -8.78 34.90
CA THR A 184 1.66 -7.89 33.88
C THR A 184 0.13 -8.08 33.82
N PRO A 185 -0.68 -7.01 33.97
CA PRO A 185 -2.12 -7.13 33.89
C PRO A 185 -2.60 -7.67 32.54
N ALA A 186 -3.69 -8.42 32.55
CA ALA A 186 -4.34 -8.88 31.33
C ALA A 186 -4.93 -7.67 30.59
N ASN A 187 -4.30 -7.30 29.47
CA ASN A 187 -4.72 -6.19 28.63
C ASN A 187 -4.07 -6.28 27.24
N SER A 188 -4.53 -5.45 26.31
CA SER A 188 -3.89 -5.23 25.02
C SER A 188 -2.91 -4.07 25.10
N TYR A 189 -1.66 -4.33 24.74
CA TYR A 189 -0.57 -3.37 24.73
C TYR A 189 -0.05 -3.19 23.31
N VAL A 190 0.19 -1.95 22.89
CA VAL A 190 0.77 -1.66 21.58
C VAL A 190 2.25 -1.41 21.74
N LEU A 191 3.07 -2.29 21.18
CA LEU A 191 4.50 -2.12 21.05
C LEU A 191 4.79 -1.31 19.79
N ASN A 192 5.46 -0.17 19.92
CA ASN A 192 5.93 0.60 18.77
C ASN A 192 7.42 0.33 18.55
N VAL A 193 7.79 -0.07 17.34
CA VAL A 193 9.16 -0.23 16.90
C VAL A 193 9.48 0.83 15.85
N ARG A 194 10.61 1.49 16.01
CA ARG A 194 11.08 2.54 15.12
C ARG A 194 12.51 2.26 14.70
N ALA A 195 12.79 2.33 13.40
CA ALA A 195 14.12 2.24 12.84
C ALA A 195 14.45 3.54 12.12
N VAL A 196 15.56 4.18 12.48
CA VAL A 196 15.95 5.49 11.95
C VAL A 196 17.33 5.42 11.34
N GLN A 197 17.46 5.91 10.11
CA GLN A 197 18.74 6.10 9.44
C GLN A 197 18.95 7.60 9.20
N ARG A 198 20.14 8.10 9.52
CA ARG A 198 20.53 9.48 9.23
C ARG A 198 21.59 9.45 8.13
N ALA A 199 21.28 10.02 6.97
CA ALA A 199 22.20 10.14 5.85
C ALA A 199 22.35 11.63 5.50
N GLY A 200 23.46 12.22 5.95
CA GLY A 200 23.69 13.67 5.81
C GLY A 200 22.62 14.49 6.53
N GLN A 201 21.91 15.34 5.79
CA GLN A 201 20.82 16.19 6.29
C GLN A 201 19.45 15.50 6.27
N GLN A 202 19.33 14.32 5.66
CA GLN A 202 18.06 13.60 5.54
C GLN A 202 17.96 12.51 6.61
N THR A 203 16.77 12.41 7.22
CA THR A 203 16.42 11.35 8.16
C THR A 203 15.37 10.46 7.52
N TYR A 204 15.70 9.18 7.39
CA TYR A 204 14.80 8.14 6.93
C TYR A 204 14.27 7.38 8.12
N GLU A 205 12.97 7.14 8.13
CA GLU A 205 12.29 6.53 9.25
C GLU A 205 11.40 5.39 8.78
N ALA A 206 11.48 4.28 9.52
CA ALA A 206 10.58 3.16 9.40
C ALA A 206 9.90 2.88 10.75
N THR A 207 8.59 2.68 10.74
CA THR A 207 7.82 2.37 11.95
C THR A 207 7.04 1.08 11.79
N GLY A 208 6.84 0.37 12.89
CA GLY A 208 6.01 -0.82 12.96
C GLY A 208 5.33 -0.88 14.31
N SER A 209 4.13 -1.45 14.36
CA SER A 209 3.41 -1.68 15.61
C SER A 209 3.01 -3.15 15.73
N LEU A 210 3.05 -3.64 16.96
CA LEU A 210 2.65 -5.00 17.32
C LEU A 210 1.71 -4.89 18.52
N THR A 211 0.49 -5.41 18.37
CA THR A 211 -0.46 -5.50 19.47
C THR A 211 -0.24 -6.80 20.22
N LEU A 212 0.10 -6.71 21.50
CA LEU A 212 0.29 -7.82 22.42
C LEU A 212 -0.91 -7.91 23.36
N THR A 213 -1.68 -8.97 23.26
CA THR A 213 -2.76 -9.26 24.21
C THR A 213 -2.25 -10.20 25.28
N VAL A 214 -2.04 -9.66 26.48
CA VAL A 214 -1.54 -10.42 27.64
C VAL A 214 -2.70 -11.14 28.31
N ARG A 215 -2.50 -12.42 28.59
CA ARG A 215 -3.40 -13.27 29.38
C ARG A 215 -2.79 -13.57 30.75
N PRO A 216 -3.62 -13.78 31.77
CA PRO A 216 -3.17 -14.16 33.10
C PRO A 216 -2.56 -15.56 33.13
#